data_AF-A0A7V4AW31-F1
#
_entry.id   AF-A0A7V4AW31-F1
#
_cell.length_a   1.000
_cell.length_b   1.000
_cell.length_c   1.000
_cell.angle_alpha   90.00
_cell.angle_beta   90.00
_cell.angle_gamma   90.00
#
_symmetry.space_group_name_H-M   'P 1'
#
loop_
_entity.id
_entity.type
_entity.pdbx_description
1 polymer ?
#
loop_
_entity_poly.entity_id
_entity_poly.type
_entity_poly.pdbx_seq_one_letter_code
_entity_poly.pdbx_strand_id
1 'polypeptide(L)'
;MASLMSRLKKDLQEATGMDRFARRIAKLEKEVERLDRALLDLDKELGAVSRKTASLTSKGGAKRKPLIEQIEEIVKEHGGGPMKVTDIKNILLKDKNVKTRAKNFYAVITVSLNNSGKFQKTAPGEYKLIAGADKAAPARKTGAKKGPGRKKAAAKAPAKKKAAT
;
A
#
# COMPACT_ATOMS: atom_id res chain seq x y z
N MET A 1 -57.81 19.81 -53.42
CA MET A 1 -56.99 20.77 -52.64
C MET A 1 -56.06 20.13 -51.61
N ALA A 2 -56.43 19.02 -50.95
CA ALA A 2 -55.59 18.36 -49.94
C ALA A 2 -54.18 17.96 -50.43
N SER A 3 -54.05 17.48 -51.68
CA SER A 3 -52.75 17.02 -52.22
C SER A 3 -51.72 18.14 -52.45
N LEU A 4 -52.14 19.39 -52.66
CA LEU A 4 -51.21 20.50 -52.92
C LEU A 4 -50.59 21.00 -51.61
N MET A 5 -51.42 21.11 -50.56
CA MET A 5 -51.00 21.43 -49.20
C MET A 5 -49.99 20.42 -48.65
N SER A 6 -50.17 19.12 -48.92
CA SER A 6 -49.22 18.09 -48.49
C SER A 6 -47.85 18.21 -49.17
N ARG A 7 -47.81 18.63 -50.44
CA ARG A 7 -46.55 18.85 -51.17
C ARG A 7 -45.83 20.09 -50.68
N LEU A 8 -46.55 21.21 -50.56
CA LEU A 8 -46.02 22.45 -49.97
C LEU A 8 -45.47 22.25 -48.56
N LYS A 9 -46.18 21.49 -47.72
CA LYS A 9 -45.71 21.16 -46.36
C LYS A 9 -44.41 20.35 -46.38
N LYS A 10 -44.31 19.38 -47.30
CA LYS A 10 -43.11 18.54 -47.46
C LYS A 10 -41.92 19.38 -47.95
N ASP A 11 -42.11 20.21 -48.96
CA ASP A 11 -41.06 21.08 -49.50
C ASP A 11 -40.58 22.09 -48.44
N LEU A 12 -41.49 22.60 -47.61
CA LEU A 12 -41.16 23.50 -46.50
C LEU A 12 -40.41 22.77 -45.37
N GLN A 13 -40.78 21.52 -45.07
CA GLN A 13 -40.06 20.66 -44.11
C GLN A 13 -38.65 20.29 -44.61
N GLU A 14 -38.49 20.06 -45.91
CA GLU A 14 -37.21 19.79 -46.54
C GLU A 14 -36.32 21.06 -46.58
N ALA A 15 -36.88 22.23 -46.90
CA ALA A 15 -36.18 23.51 -46.92
C ALA A 15 -35.74 23.99 -45.53
N THR A 16 -36.55 23.73 -44.49
CA THR A 16 -36.24 24.07 -43.10
C THR A 16 -35.34 23.03 -42.42
N GLY A 17 -35.11 21.87 -43.05
CA GLY A 17 -34.31 20.79 -42.49
C GLY A 17 -34.92 20.14 -41.25
N MET A 18 -36.20 20.36 -40.97
CA MET A 18 -36.89 19.88 -39.76
C MET A 18 -36.81 18.36 -39.60
N ASP A 19 -36.84 17.60 -40.70
CA ASP A 19 -36.69 16.14 -40.66
C ASP A 19 -35.29 15.70 -40.21
N ARG A 20 -34.24 16.47 -40.53
CA ARG A 20 -32.88 16.18 -40.06
C ARG A 20 -32.76 16.45 -38.56
N PHE A 21 -33.37 17.53 -38.08
CA PHE A 21 -33.41 17.84 -36.65
C PHE A 21 -34.22 16.79 -35.88
N ALA A 22 -35.41 16.41 -36.35
CA ALA A 22 -36.22 15.37 -35.72
C ALA A 22 -35.48 14.03 -35.62
N ARG A 23 -34.79 13.61 -36.70
CA ARG A 23 -33.95 12.40 -36.68
C ARG A 23 -32.78 12.51 -35.71
N ARG A 24 -32.19 13.70 -35.56
CA ARG A 24 -31.05 13.91 -34.65
C ARG A 24 -31.49 13.96 -33.20
N ILE A 25 -32.63 14.58 -32.92
CA ILE A 25 -33.28 14.55 -31.60
C ILE A 25 -33.58 13.10 -31.20
N ALA A 26 -34.24 12.33 -32.06
CA ALA A 26 -34.55 10.93 -31.77
C ALA A 26 -33.30 10.03 -31.59
N LYS A 27 -32.17 10.38 -32.22
CA LYS A 27 -30.89 9.69 -31.99
C LYS A 27 -30.29 10.07 -30.63
N LEU A 28 -30.27 11.35 -30.31
CA LEU A 28 -29.75 11.85 -29.03
C LEU A 28 -30.58 11.32 -27.85
N GLU A 29 -31.90 11.26 -27.97
CA GLU A 29 -32.78 10.66 -26.95
C GLU A 29 -32.42 9.19 -26.68
N LYS A 30 -32.19 8.40 -27.74
CA LYS A 30 -31.74 7.00 -27.59
C LYS A 30 -30.34 6.88 -26.99
N GLU A 31 -29.44 7.80 -27.30
CA GLU A 31 -28.10 7.83 -26.71
C GLU A 31 -28.16 8.18 -25.22
N VAL A 32 -29.01 9.14 -24.83
CA VAL A 32 -29.25 9.50 -23.43
C VAL A 32 -29.80 8.30 -22.66
N GLU A 33 -30.85 7.64 -23.16
CA GLU A 33 -31.40 6.44 -22.52
C GLU A 33 -30.37 5.31 -22.38
N ARG A 34 -29.50 5.14 -23.37
CA ARG A 34 -28.43 4.14 -23.33
C ARG A 34 -27.39 4.49 -22.27
N LEU A 35 -27.00 5.75 -22.16
CA LEU A 35 -26.03 6.22 -21.18
C LEU A 35 -26.60 6.11 -19.76
N ASP A 36 -27.87 6.42 -19.55
CA ASP A 36 -28.54 6.28 -18.25
C ASP A 36 -28.54 4.82 -17.77
N ARG A 37 -28.82 3.87 -18.67
CA ARG A 37 -28.72 2.44 -18.35
C ARG A 37 -27.28 2.02 -18.01
N ALA A 38 -26.30 2.52 -18.77
CA ALA A 38 -24.90 2.22 -18.51
C ALA A 38 -24.42 2.77 -17.15
N LEU A 39 -24.86 3.97 -16.77
CA LEU A 39 -24.57 4.56 -15.46
C LEU A 39 -25.17 3.74 -14.32
N LEU A 40 -26.43 3.30 -14.47
CA LEU A 40 -27.09 2.45 -13.47
C LEU A 40 -26.37 1.11 -13.27
N ASP A 41 -25.85 0.52 -14.34
CA ASP A 41 -25.12 -0.75 -14.25
C ASP A 41 -23.72 -0.55 -13.65
N LEU A 42 -23.03 0.54 -14.00
CA LEU A 42 -21.77 0.94 -13.35
C LEU A 42 -21.92 1.18 -11.85
N ASP A 43 -23.00 1.83 -11.41
CA ASP A 43 -23.27 2.06 -9.98
C ASP A 43 -23.50 0.75 -9.22
N LYS A 44 -24.21 -0.21 -9.84
CA LYS A 44 -24.38 -1.55 -9.26
C LYS A 44 -23.05 -2.29 -9.13
N GLU A 45 -22.21 -2.23 -10.17
CA GLU A 45 -20.88 -2.82 -10.17
C GLU A 45 -19.98 -2.18 -9.11
N LEU A 46 -19.97 -0.85 -9.01
CA LEU A 46 -19.23 -0.11 -8.01
C LEU A 46 -19.70 -0.48 -6.59
N GLY A 47 -21.01 -0.59 -6.37
CA GLY A 47 -21.59 -1.05 -5.11
C GLY A 47 -21.21 -2.50 -4.77
N ALA A 48 -21.09 -3.38 -5.76
CA ALA A 48 -20.62 -4.75 -5.57
C ALA A 48 -19.12 -4.80 -5.21
N VAL A 49 -18.29 -4.02 -5.91
CA VAL A 49 -16.85 -3.89 -5.61
C VAL A 49 -16.64 -3.31 -4.22
N SER A 50 -17.36 -2.24 -3.87
CA SER A 50 -17.30 -1.60 -2.54
C SER A 50 -17.69 -2.57 -1.42
N ARG A 51 -18.75 -3.36 -1.59
CA ARG A 51 -19.12 -4.41 -0.61
C ARG A 51 -18.05 -5.50 -0.50
N LYS A 52 -17.45 -5.89 -1.63
CA LYS A 52 -16.36 -6.89 -1.65
C LYS A 52 -15.11 -6.36 -0.96
N THR A 53 -14.69 -5.13 -1.22
CA THR A 53 -13.55 -4.50 -0.53
C THR A 53 -13.84 -4.33 0.96
N ALA A 54 -15.03 -3.86 1.33
CA ALA A 54 -15.47 -3.79 2.72
C ALA A 54 -15.44 -5.15 3.40
N SER A 55 -15.84 -6.24 2.74
CA SER A 55 -15.75 -7.60 3.30
C SER A 55 -14.31 -8.11 3.49
N LEU A 56 -13.38 -7.65 2.66
CA LEU A 56 -11.96 -7.98 2.75
C LEU A 56 -11.25 -7.17 3.84
N THR A 57 -11.70 -5.95 4.10
CA THR A 57 -11.15 -5.07 5.15
C THR A 57 -11.87 -5.23 6.50
N SER A 58 -13.15 -5.63 6.52
CA SER A 58 -13.95 -5.87 7.74
C SER A 58 -13.69 -7.22 8.38
N LYS A 59 -13.09 -8.17 7.66
CA LYS A 59 -12.33 -9.29 8.25
C LYS A 59 -11.01 -8.77 8.84
N GLY A 60 -11.10 -7.69 9.61
CA GLY A 60 -10.05 -7.14 10.43
C GLY A 60 -9.68 -8.20 11.45
N GLY A 61 -8.69 -9.01 11.08
CA GLY A 61 -8.05 -9.95 11.99
C GLY A 61 -7.72 -9.20 13.27
N ALA A 62 -8.03 -9.84 14.41
CA ALA A 62 -7.71 -9.36 15.76
C ALA A 62 -6.47 -8.46 15.72
N LYS A 63 -6.64 -7.18 16.08
CA LYS A 63 -5.60 -6.14 16.03
C LYS A 63 -4.30 -6.76 16.53
N ARG A 64 -3.45 -7.21 15.60
CA ARG A 64 -2.23 -7.90 15.98
C ARG A 64 -1.40 -6.85 16.68
N LYS A 65 -1.13 -7.05 17.98
CA LYS A 65 -0.29 -6.13 18.75
C LYS A 65 0.97 -5.85 17.92
N PRO A 66 1.33 -4.58 17.67
CA PRO A 66 2.53 -4.25 16.92
C PRO A 66 3.72 -4.94 17.58
N LEU A 67 4.69 -5.34 16.76
CA LEU A 67 5.86 -6.11 17.21
C LEU A 67 6.55 -5.47 18.41
N ILE A 68 6.58 -4.14 18.48
CA ILE A 68 7.23 -3.41 19.57
C ILE A 68 6.52 -3.57 20.92
N GLU A 69 5.19 -3.64 20.94
CA GLU A 69 4.42 -3.91 22.16
C GLU A 69 4.65 -5.34 22.65
N GLN A 70 4.78 -6.30 21.73
CA GLN A 70 5.11 -7.67 22.07
C GLN A 70 6.52 -7.78 22.68
N ILE A 71 7.50 -7.04 22.12
CA ILE A 71 8.86 -6.98 22.66
C ILE A 71 8.87 -6.31 24.04
N GLU A 72 8.07 -5.26 24.22
CA GLU A 72 7.92 -4.58 25.51
C GLU A 72 7.36 -5.51 26.59
N GLU A 73 6.33 -6.29 26.28
CA GLU A 73 5.79 -7.31 27.19
C GLU A 73 6.87 -8.32 27.59
N ILE A 74 7.64 -8.84 26.63
CA ILE A 74 8.73 -9.79 26.91
C ILE A 74 9.78 -9.17 27.84
N VAL A 75 10.23 -7.96 27.55
CA VAL A 75 11.27 -7.31 28.36
C VAL A 75 10.75 -6.97 29.75
N LYS A 76 9.46 -6.62 29.90
CA LYS A 76 8.82 -6.42 31.22
C LYS A 76 8.67 -7.73 32.00
N GLU A 77 8.24 -8.82 31.35
CA GLU A 77 8.15 -10.16 31.94
C GLU A 77 9.51 -10.64 32.49
N HIS A 78 10.61 -10.23 31.85
CA HIS A 78 11.98 -10.53 32.27
C HIS A 78 12.65 -9.44 33.13
N GLY A 79 11.86 -8.58 33.78
CA GLY A 79 12.36 -7.63 34.79
C GLY A 79 12.95 -6.32 34.25
N GLY A 80 12.71 -5.99 32.98
CA GLY A 80 13.10 -4.70 32.38
C GLY A 80 14.60 -4.50 32.18
N GLY A 81 15.41 -5.55 32.39
CA GLY A 81 16.85 -5.54 32.24
C GLY A 81 17.31 -5.52 30.77
N PRO A 82 18.63 -5.34 30.53
CA PRO A 82 19.21 -5.49 29.20
C PRO A 82 18.98 -6.91 28.67
N MET A 83 18.45 -7.01 27.45
CA MET A 83 18.18 -8.29 26.79
C MET A 83 18.77 -8.31 25.39
N LYS A 84 19.30 -9.47 24.97
CA LYS A 84 19.85 -9.65 23.62
C LYS A 84 18.71 -9.80 22.61
N VAL A 85 18.92 -9.24 21.41
CA VAL A 85 17.99 -9.39 20.28
C VAL A 85 17.80 -10.86 19.89
N THR A 86 18.82 -11.70 20.08
CA THR A 86 18.72 -13.16 19.87
C THR A 86 17.70 -13.81 20.81
N ASP A 87 17.65 -13.35 22.06
CA ASP A 87 16.79 -13.94 23.08
C ASP A 87 15.35 -13.48 22.85
N ILE A 88 15.16 -12.18 22.58
CA ILE A 88 13.88 -11.60 22.14
C ILE A 88 13.34 -12.35 20.92
N LYS A 89 14.19 -12.61 19.91
CA LYS A 89 13.81 -13.38 18.71
C LYS A 89 13.32 -14.78 19.09
N ASN A 90 14.04 -15.48 19.96
CA ASN A 90 13.70 -16.84 20.35
C ASN A 90 12.36 -16.89 21.10
N ILE A 91 12.14 -15.98 22.05
CA ILE A 91 10.90 -15.87 22.83
C ILE A 91 9.71 -15.53 21.92
N LEU A 92 9.89 -14.60 20.98
CA LEU A 92 8.84 -14.24 20.02
C LEU A 92 8.44 -15.43 19.14
N LEU A 93 9.41 -16.23 18.67
CA LEU A 93 9.14 -17.35 17.78
C LEU A 93 8.62 -18.59 18.51
N LYS A 94 9.12 -18.88 19.71
CA LYS A 94 8.79 -20.09 20.47
C LYS A 94 7.60 -19.88 21.40
N ASP A 95 7.65 -18.86 22.25
CA ASP A 95 6.70 -18.71 23.37
C ASP A 95 5.47 -17.92 22.94
N LYS A 96 5.66 -16.82 22.19
CA LYS A 96 4.55 -16.00 21.67
C LYS A 96 4.06 -16.46 20.28
N ASN A 97 4.66 -17.53 19.73
CA ASN A 97 4.31 -18.16 18.44
C ASN A 97 4.12 -17.16 17.27
N VAL A 98 5.00 -16.16 17.19
CA VAL A 98 4.95 -15.11 16.17
C VAL A 98 5.39 -15.69 14.83
N LYS A 99 4.43 -15.84 13.91
CA LYS A 99 4.74 -16.26 12.54
C LYS A 99 5.33 -15.09 11.75
N THR A 100 6.55 -15.27 11.24
CA THR A 100 7.25 -14.29 10.41
C THR A 100 7.56 -14.87 9.03
N ARG A 101 7.48 -14.02 7.99
CA ARG A 101 7.95 -14.32 6.63
C ARG A 101 9.32 -13.70 6.34
N ALA A 102 9.86 -12.92 7.28
CA ALA A 102 11.10 -12.20 7.08
C ALA A 102 12.28 -13.17 7.05
N LYS A 103 13.08 -13.12 5.96
CA LYS A 103 14.33 -13.89 5.85
C LYS A 103 15.31 -13.56 6.97
N ASN A 104 15.33 -12.31 7.44
CA ASN A 104 16.16 -11.84 8.54
C ASN A 104 15.31 -11.16 9.63
N PHE A 105 14.65 -11.96 10.46
CA PHE A 105 13.82 -11.45 11.55
C PHE A 105 14.62 -10.72 12.63
N TYR A 106 15.90 -11.07 12.83
CA TYR A 106 16.80 -10.34 13.73
C TYR A 106 16.89 -8.85 13.35
N ALA A 107 17.14 -8.56 12.07
CA ALA A 107 17.21 -7.19 11.57
C ALA A 107 15.89 -6.43 11.76
N VAL A 108 14.75 -7.10 11.57
CA VAL A 108 13.43 -6.52 11.82
C VAL A 108 13.31 -6.07 13.28
N ILE A 109 13.66 -6.93 14.23
CA ILE A 109 13.62 -6.60 15.66
C ILE A 109 14.56 -5.44 15.98
N THR A 110 15.80 -5.47 15.47
CA THR A 110 16.77 -4.39 15.69
C THR A 110 16.26 -3.04 15.17
N VAL A 111 15.66 -3.01 13.98
CA VAL A 111 15.08 -1.79 13.40
C VAL A 111 13.89 -1.31 14.23
N SER A 112 13.00 -2.21 14.65
CA SER A 112 11.86 -1.87 15.49
C SER A 112 12.29 -1.26 16.84
N LEU A 113 13.29 -1.87 17.49
CA LEU A 113 13.84 -1.36 18.75
C LEU A 113 14.42 0.05 18.58
N ASN A 114 15.26 0.25 17.56
CA ASN A 114 15.89 1.55 17.28
C ASN A 114 14.89 2.66 16.93
N ASN A 115 13.74 2.33 16.35
CA ASN A 115 12.74 3.32 15.93
C ASN A 115 11.72 3.67 17.02
N SER A 116 11.63 2.85 18.07
CA SER A 116 10.55 2.93 19.06
C SER A 116 10.67 4.07 20.07
N GLY A 117 11.88 4.57 20.33
CA GLY A 117 12.13 5.51 21.44
C GLY A 117 11.94 4.92 22.85
N LYS A 118 11.37 3.71 22.99
CA LYS A 118 11.12 3.01 24.26
C LYS A 118 12.30 2.20 24.77
N PHE A 119 13.25 1.89 23.88
CA PHE A 119 14.40 1.05 24.18
C PHE A 119 15.70 1.81 23.96
N GLN A 120 16.65 1.59 24.86
CA GLN A 120 18.00 2.10 24.76
C GLN A 120 18.97 0.95 24.48
N LYS A 121 19.87 1.15 23.52
CA LYS A 121 20.94 0.20 23.23
C LYS A 121 22.01 0.31 24.31
N THR A 122 22.28 -0.79 25.00
CA THR A 122 23.30 -0.87 26.06
C THR A 122 24.61 -1.43 25.53
N ALA A 123 24.56 -2.46 24.68
CA ALA A 123 25.72 -3.10 24.08
C ALA A 123 25.41 -3.57 22.63
N PRO A 124 26.39 -4.08 21.87
CA PRO A 124 26.14 -4.66 20.55
C PRO A 124 25.10 -5.80 20.62
N GLY A 125 23.88 -5.52 20.14
CA GLY A 125 22.79 -6.49 20.12
C GLY A 125 22.02 -6.61 21.44
N GLU A 126 22.24 -5.72 22.40
CA GLU A 126 21.53 -5.68 23.69
C GLU A 126 20.76 -4.37 23.87
N TYR A 127 19.53 -4.50 24.36
CA TYR A 127 18.59 -3.40 24.53
C TYR A 127 17.91 -3.48 25.90
N LYS A 128 17.73 -2.33 26.55
CA LYS A 128 17.02 -2.18 27.81
C LYS A 128 15.81 -1.27 27.62
N LEU A 129 14.74 -1.52 28.38
CA LEU A 129 13.59 -0.63 28.43
C LEU A 129 13.95 0.68 29.16
N ILE A 130 13.54 1.82 28.63
CA ILE A 130 13.72 3.12 29.29
C ILE A 130 12.64 3.26 30.38
N ALA A 131 13.02 3.66 31.59
CA ALA A 131 12.05 3.94 32.65
C ALA A 131 11.14 5.12 32.24
N GLY A 132 9.81 4.92 32.26
CA GLY A 132 8.84 5.92 31.79
C GLY A 132 8.54 5.90 30.28
N ALA A 133 8.89 4.81 29.59
CA ALA A 133 8.68 4.62 28.15
C ALA A 133 7.23 4.75 27.65
N ASP A 134 6.24 4.80 28.54
CA ASP A 134 4.83 5.02 28.18
C ASP A 134 4.59 6.42 27.55
N LYS A 135 5.56 7.35 27.61
CA LYS A 135 5.49 8.69 27.02
C LYS A 135 6.47 8.97 25.87
N ALA A 136 7.19 7.96 25.36
CA ALA A 136 8.22 8.18 24.36
C ALA A 136 7.63 8.46 22.96
N ALA A 137 7.75 9.70 22.49
CA ALA A 137 7.48 10.07 21.10
C ALA A 137 8.46 9.36 20.15
N PRO A 138 8.05 8.98 18.92
CA PRO A 138 8.94 8.33 17.96
C PRO A 138 10.14 9.24 17.68
N ALA A 139 11.34 8.68 17.84
CA ALA A 139 12.59 9.41 17.63
C ALA A 139 12.72 9.85 16.17
N ARG A 140 12.36 11.11 15.88
CA ARG A 140 12.73 11.78 14.61
C ARG A 140 14.25 11.89 14.58
N LYS A 141 14.90 11.16 13.68
CA LYS A 141 16.34 11.30 13.42
C LYS A 141 16.63 12.71 12.90
N THR A 142 17.26 13.53 13.71
CA THR A 142 18.10 14.63 13.24
C THR A 142 19.32 14.05 12.53
N GLY A 143 19.70 14.66 11.40
CA GLY A 143 21.03 14.50 10.80
C GLY A 143 21.12 13.53 9.62
N ALA A 144 20.74 14.00 8.44
CA ALA A 144 21.24 13.48 7.17
C ALA A 144 22.77 13.71 7.11
N LYS A 145 23.55 12.71 7.51
CA LYS A 145 25.01 12.72 7.31
C LYS A 145 25.31 12.13 5.92
N LYS A 146 25.80 13.00 5.02
CA LYS A 146 26.31 12.69 3.68
C LYS A 146 27.10 11.36 3.68
N GLY A 147 26.68 10.42 2.83
CA GLY A 147 27.38 9.15 2.64
C GLY A 147 28.80 9.36 2.07
N PRO A 148 29.78 8.52 2.45
CA PRO A 148 31.12 8.59 1.89
C PRO A 148 31.10 8.12 0.43
N GLY A 149 31.72 8.91 -0.44
CA GLY A 149 31.82 8.66 -1.87
C GLY A 149 32.48 7.31 -2.18
N ARG A 150 31.85 6.54 -3.07
CA ARG A 150 32.42 5.32 -3.65
C ARG A 150 33.70 5.67 -4.41
N LYS A 151 34.87 5.36 -3.84
CA LYS A 151 36.11 5.20 -4.61
C LYS A 151 35.96 3.95 -5.48
N LYS A 152 35.92 4.13 -6.80
CA LYS A 152 36.05 3.06 -7.80
C LYS A 152 37.40 2.36 -7.60
N ALA A 153 37.39 1.10 -7.19
CA ALA A 153 38.54 0.22 -7.30
C ALA A 153 38.65 -0.28 -8.75
N ALA A 154 39.79 -0.04 -9.37
CA ALA A 154 40.11 -0.51 -10.71
C ALA A 154 40.18 -2.05 -10.75
N ALA A 155 39.50 -2.65 -11.71
CA ALA A 155 39.57 -4.08 -11.99
C ALA A 155 40.96 -4.44 -12.53
N LYS A 156 41.72 -5.24 -11.78
CA LYS A 156 42.95 -5.88 -12.26
C LYS A 156 42.53 -7.19 -12.94
N ALA A 157 42.78 -7.30 -14.25
CA ALA A 157 42.43 -8.45 -15.08
C ALA A 157 43.16 -9.74 -14.63
N PRO A 158 42.54 -10.92 -14.79
CA PRO A 158 43.19 -12.19 -14.46
C PRO A 158 44.22 -12.59 -15.54
N ALA A 159 45.39 -13.04 -15.07
CA ALA A 159 46.47 -13.58 -15.87
C ALA A 159 46.04 -14.87 -16.60
N LYS A 160 46.24 -14.90 -17.92
CA LYS A 160 46.17 -16.12 -18.73
C LYS A 160 47.31 -17.06 -18.33
N LYS A 161 46.97 -18.21 -17.75
CA LYS A 161 47.81 -19.41 -17.86
C LYS A 161 47.61 -19.98 -19.27
N LYS A 162 48.67 -20.04 -20.07
CA LYS A 162 48.81 -20.98 -21.19
C LYS A 162 50.07 -21.79 -20.95
N ALA A 163 49.89 -23.10 -20.92
CA ALA A 163 50.91 -24.12 -21.08
C ALA A 163 51.23 -24.33 -22.57
N ALA A 164 52.27 -25.13 -22.83
CA ALA A 164 52.96 -25.46 -24.10
C ALA A 164 54.10 -24.47 -24.41
N THR A 165 55.36 -24.88 -24.49
CA THR A 165 55.93 -26.15 -25.01
C THR A 165 57.25 -26.44 -24.31
#